data_AF-A0A3A9EB96-F1
#
_entry.id   AF-A0A3A9EB96-F1
#
_cell.length_a   1.000
_cell.length_b   1.000
_cell.length_c   1.000
_cell.angle_alpha   90.00
_cell.angle_beta   90.00
_cell.angle_gamma   90.00
#
_symmetry.space_group_name_H-M   'P 1'
#
loop_
_entity.id
_entity.type
_entity.pdbx_description
1 polymer ?
#
loop_
_entity_poly.entity_id
_entity_poly.type
_entity_poly.pdbx_seq_one_letter_code
_entity_poly.pdbx_strand_id
1 'polypeptide(L)'
;MRSFIREKKIYCGKQYREVDIFSYTDAQCRAVKRGTRSKKIKESEPKQKNLNDKNARRYFIQTANLNFGDDPDALHVTATYSAKYLPATIEEAEREVTNYLRRIQYQRKKEGLPPLKYMLVTAYTTKKNSEKPVRIHHHIIMNGGLDRD
;
A
#
# COMPACT_ATOMS: atom_id res chain seq x y z
N MET A 1 -18.40 27.60 22.01
CA MET A 1 -18.59 26.98 20.67
C MET A 1 -19.13 25.58 20.89
N ARG A 2 -20.29 25.21 20.32
CA ARG A 2 -20.83 23.86 20.51
C ARG A 2 -19.96 22.85 19.75
N SER A 3 -19.45 21.87 20.47
CA SER A 3 -18.74 20.71 19.92
C SER A 3 -19.63 19.48 20.05
N PHE A 4 -19.55 18.59 19.07
CA PHE A 4 -20.24 17.31 19.09
C PHE A 4 -19.31 16.24 18.53
N ILE A 5 -19.56 14.99 18.90
CA ILE A 5 -18.76 13.86 18.44
C ILE A 5 -19.29 13.37 17.10
N ARG A 6 -18.39 13.10 16.16
CA ARG A 6 -18.70 12.43 14.89
C ARG A 6 -18.01 11.08 14.82
N GLU A 7 -18.69 10.17 14.14
CA GLU A 7 -18.21 8.84 13.84
C GLU A 7 -18.05 8.70 12.32
N LYS A 8 -16.92 8.15 11.87
CA LYS A 8 -16.70 7.74 10.49
C LYS A 8 -16.35 6.25 10.48
N LYS A 9 -17.16 5.46 9.79
CA LYS A 9 -16.94 4.02 9.61
C LYS A 9 -16.38 3.74 8.23
N ILE A 10 -15.36 2.89 8.17
CA ILE A 10 -14.80 2.35 6.93
C ILE A 10 -14.87 0.83 7.04
N TYR A 11 -15.52 0.20 6.07
CA TYR A 11 -15.67 -1.25 5.99
C TYR A 11 -14.73 -1.77 4.89
N CYS A 12 -13.84 -2.70 5.23
CA CYS A 12 -12.94 -3.37 4.31
C CYS A 12 -13.31 -4.86 4.30
N GLY A 13 -14.24 -5.23 3.42
CA GLY A 13 -14.80 -6.58 3.45
C GLY A 13 -15.78 -6.77 4.61
N LYS A 14 -15.95 -8.02 5.04
CA LYS A 14 -16.90 -8.35 6.10
C LYS A 14 -16.26 -8.32 7.48
N GLN A 15 -14.98 -8.69 7.59
CA GLN A 15 -14.32 -8.87 8.90
C GLN A 15 -13.50 -7.66 9.37
N TYR A 16 -13.04 -6.80 8.47
CA TYR A 16 -12.22 -5.63 8.85
C TYR A 16 -13.03 -4.34 8.80
N ARG A 17 -13.14 -3.66 9.94
CA ARG A 17 -13.83 -2.37 10.07
C ARG A 17 -13.00 -1.41 10.90
N GLU A 18 -12.78 -0.21 10.36
CA GLU A 18 -12.19 0.90 11.10
C GLU A 18 -13.24 1.93 11.46
N VAL A 19 -13.14 2.46 12.68
CA VAL A 19 -14.04 3.49 13.20
C VAL A 19 -13.20 4.65 13.72
N ASP A 20 -13.37 5.82 13.10
CA ASP A 20 -12.80 7.07 13.61
C ASP A 20 -13.86 7.81 14.42
N ILE A 21 -13.55 8.08 15.68
CA ILE A 21 -14.36 8.94 16.54
C ILE A 21 -13.58 10.24 16.72
N PHE A 22 -14.18 11.37 16.34
CA PHE A 22 -13.51 12.66 16.42
C PHE A 22 -14.47 13.77 16.85
N SER A 23 -13.95 14.72 17.63
CA SER A 23 -14.69 15.91 18.01
C SER A 23 -14.80 16.87 16.82
N TYR A 24 -15.97 17.45 16.63
CA TYR A 24 -16.27 18.34 15.53
C TYR A 24 -17.06 19.55 16.02
N THR A 25 -16.74 20.73 15.51
CA THR A 25 -17.38 21.99 15.93
C THR A 25 -18.35 22.52 14.87
N ASP A 26 -19.33 23.30 15.30
CA ASP A 26 -20.29 23.93 14.38
C ASP A 26 -19.63 24.85 13.35
N ALA A 27 -18.50 25.51 13.67
CA ALA A 27 -17.80 26.34 12.70
C ALA A 27 -17.03 25.50 11.68
N GLN A 28 -16.39 24.39 12.09
CA GLN A 28 -15.79 23.44 11.15
C GLN A 28 -16.85 22.88 10.20
N CYS A 29 -18.03 22.54 10.71
CA CYS A 29 -19.14 22.05 9.88
C CYS A 29 -19.61 23.09 8.85
N ARG A 30 -19.67 24.37 9.24
CA ARG A 30 -20.03 25.48 8.33
C ARG A 30 -18.92 25.80 7.32
N ALA A 31 -17.65 25.72 7.73
CA ALA A 31 -16.50 25.98 6.86
C ALA A 31 -16.37 24.94 5.74
N VAL A 32 -16.55 23.64 6.05
CA VAL A 32 -16.47 22.57 5.04
C VAL A 32 -17.61 22.65 4.01
N LYS A 33 -18.83 23.07 4.42
CA LYS A 33 -19.95 23.27 3.48
C LYS A 33 -19.75 24.43 2.51
N ARG A 34 -18.86 25.38 2.82
CA ARG A 34 -18.59 26.59 2.00
C ARG A 34 -17.33 26.50 1.13
N GLY A 35 -16.54 25.44 1.25
CA GLY A 35 -15.18 25.41 0.69
C GLY A 35 -15.12 25.07 -0.80
N THR A 36 -14.94 26.09 -1.65
CA THR A 36 -14.26 25.90 -2.94
C THR A 36 -12.84 25.41 -2.66
N ARG A 37 -12.49 24.24 -3.24
CA ARG A 37 -11.12 23.70 -3.16
C ARG A 37 -10.15 24.78 -3.65
N SER A 38 -9.22 25.21 -2.79
CA SER A 38 -8.16 26.14 -3.21
C SER A 38 -7.37 25.50 -4.35
N LYS A 39 -6.93 26.32 -5.32
CA LYS A 39 -6.05 25.84 -6.39
C LYS A 39 -4.83 25.18 -5.77
N LYS A 40 -4.35 24.07 -6.34
CA LYS A 40 -3.11 23.42 -5.90
C LYS A 40 -1.99 24.45 -5.99
N ILE A 41 -1.47 24.88 -4.86
CA ILE A 41 -0.26 25.69 -4.76
C ILE A 41 0.93 24.70 -4.77
N LYS A 42 2.16 25.18 -5.03
CA LYS A 42 3.40 24.38 -4.97
C LYS A 42 3.59 23.67 -3.61
N GLU A 43 4.68 22.91 -3.51
CA GLU A 43 5.09 22.02 -2.41
C GLU A 43 4.21 22.04 -1.14
N SER A 44 3.67 20.86 -0.81
CA SER A 44 2.90 20.65 0.41
C SER A 44 3.71 20.99 1.64
N GLU A 45 3.11 21.72 2.59
CA GLU A 45 3.72 21.98 3.89
C GLU A 45 4.10 20.66 4.60
N PRO A 46 5.13 20.65 5.48
CA PRO A 46 5.54 19.45 6.21
C PRO A 46 4.38 18.76 6.94
N LYS A 47 3.46 19.55 7.51
CA LYS A 47 2.24 19.06 8.17
C LYS A 47 1.34 18.28 7.19
N GLN A 48 1.18 18.78 5.97
CA GLN A 48 0.40 18.11 4.93
C GLN A 48 1.11 16.86 4.41
N LYS A 49 2.45 16.88 4.26
CA LYS A 49 3.25 15.70 3.90
C LYS A 49 3.08 14.57 4.93
N ASN A 50 3.19 14.88 6.22
CA ASN A 50 2.99 13.89 7.30
C ASN A 50 1.56 13.34 7.35
N LEU A 51 0.56 14.19 7.14
CA LEU A 51 -0.83 13.76 7.07
C LEU A 51 -1.08 12.83 5.87
N ASN A 52 -0.51 13.18 4.71
CA ASN A 52 -0.62 12.36 3.50
C ASN A 52 0.05 10.99 3.69
N ASP A 53 1.24 10.92 4.31
CA ASP A 53 1.91 9.65 4.61
C ASP A 53 1.07 8.77 5.56
N LYS A 54 0.53 9.36 6.64
CA LYS A 54 -0.37 8.64 7.55
C LYS A 54 -1.59 8.09 6.81
N ASN A 55 -2.20 8.89 5.94
CA ASN A 55 -3.37 8.48 5.15
C ASN A 55 -3.01 7.42 4.11
N ALA A 56 -1.85 7.50 3.48
CA ALA A 56 -1.38 6.52 2.48
C ALA A 56 -1.12 5.15 3.11
N ARG A 57 -0.44 5.11 4.26
CA ARG A 57 -0.22 3.85 5.02
C ARG A 57 -1.54 3.22 5.44
N ARG A 58 -2.46 4.04 5.96
CA ARG A 58 -3.80 3.59 6.34
C ARG A 58 -4.56 3.02 5.15
N TYR A 59 -4.54 3.71 4.01
CA TYR A 59 -5.20 3.26 2.80
C TYR A 59 -4.61 1.96 2.25
N PHE A 60 -3.28 1.79 2.33
CA PHE A 60 -2.62 0.53 1.98
C PHE A 60 -3.13 -0.63 2.84
N ILE A 61 -3.19 -0.45 4.16
CA ILE A 61 -3.71 -1.46 5.09
C ILE A 61 -5.18 -1.80 4.79
N GLN A 62 -6.01 -0.79 4.55
CA GLN A 62 -7.42 -0.99 4.19
C GLN A 62 -7.57 -1.78 2.89
N THR A 63 -6.79 -1.42 1.87
CA THR A 63 -6.79 -2.12 0.57
C THR A 63 -6.30 -3.56 0.73
N ALA A 64 -5.26 -3.80 1.54
CA ALA A 64 -4.76 -5.15 1.80
C ALA A 64 -5.82 -6.02 2.51
N ASN A 65 -6.44 -5.51 3.58
CA ASN A 65 -7.50 -6.23 4.29
C ASN A 65 -8.73 -6.49 3.41
N LEU A 66 -9.18 -5.49 2.65
CA LEU A 66 -10.31 -5.64 1.74
C LEU A 66 -10.07 -6.75 0.71
N ASN A 67 -8.82 -6.89 0.25
CA ASN A 67 -8.49 -7.77 -0.86
C ASN A 67 -8.03 -9.17 -0.45
N PHE A 68 -7.43 -9.31 0.74
CA PHE A 68 -6.74 -10.52 1.19
C PHE A 68 -7.00 -10.88 2.65
N GLY A 69 -7.59 -9.99 3.47
CA GLY A 69 -7.75 -10.22 4.91
C GLY A 69 -8.67 -11.39 5.26
N ASP A 70 -9.63 -11.68 4.37
CA ASP A 70 -10.60 -12.77 4.50
C ASP A 70 -10.25 -13.98 3.61
N ASP A 71 -9.13 -13.93 2.89
CA ASP A 71 -8.69 -14.98 1.96
C ASP A 71 -7.71 -15.93 2.68
N PRO A 72 -8.13 -17.16 3.03
CA PRO A 72 -7.29 -18.09 3.80
C PRO A 72 -6.09 -18.60 2.99
N ASP A 73 -6.16 -18.51 1.66
CA ASP A 73 -5.10 -18.96 0.75
C ASP A 73 -4.16 -17.81 0.37
N ALA A 74 -4.42 -16.58 0.82
CA ALA A 74 -3.57 -15.44 0.51
C ALA A 74 -2.14 -15.66 1.05
N LEU A 75 -1.16 -15.34 0.21
CA LEU A 75 0.25 -15.54 0.49
C LEU A 75 0.92 -14.19 0.79
N HIS A 76 1.79 -14.18 1.79
CA HIS A 76 2.79 -13.14 1.98
C HIS A 76 4.17 -13.67 1.57
N VAL A 77 4.67 -13.17 0.44
CA VAL A 77 5.92 -13.58 -0.17
C VAL A 77 6.97 -12.50 0.00
N THR A 78 8.14 -12.91 0.50
CA THR A 78 9.32 -12.05 0.59
C THR A 78 10.35 -12.50 -0.44
N ALA A 79 10.46 -11.75 -1.53
CA ALA A 79 11.44 -12.03 -2.58
C ALA A 79 12.74 -11.28 -2.30
N THR A 80 13.81 -12.04 -2.08
CA THR A 80 15.14 -11.51 -1.77
C THR A 80 16.15 -11.93 -2.85
N TYR A 81 17.23 -11.16 -2.98
CA TYR A 81 18.29 -11.44 -3.93
C TYR A 81 19.51 -12.02 -3.20
N SER A 82 20.13 -13.03 -3.80
CA SER A 82 21.50 -13.39 -3.43
C SER A 82 22.47 -12.27 -3.81
N ALA A 83 23.65 -12.23 -3.17
CA ALA A 83 24.64 -11.18 -3.42
C ALA A 83 25.06 -11.06 -4.90
N LYS A 84 25.10 -12.18 -5.64
CA LYS A 84 25.45 -12.21 -7.07
C LYS A 84 24.39 -11.55 -7.97
N TYR A 85 23.13 -11.58 -7.56
CA TYR A 85 21.99 -11.14 -8.37
C TYR A 85 21.30 -9.89 -7.78
N LEU A 86 21.94 -9.20 -6.85
CA LEU A 86 21.39 -7.99 -6.24
C LEU A 86 21.34 -6.86 -7.28
N PRO A 87 20.17 -6.28 -7.59
CA PRO A 87 20.06 -5.18 -8.53
C PRO A 87 20.86 -3.96 -8.08
N ALA A 88 21.46 -3.24 -9.03
CA ALA A 88 22.25 -2.05 -8.73
C ALA A 88 21.37 -0.80 -8.55
N THR A 89 20.19 -0.80 -9.15
CA THR A 89 19.22 0.31 -9.09
C THR A 89 17.80 -0.17 -8.76
N ILE A 90 16.92 0.78 -8.44
CA ILE A 90 15.51 0.49 -8.16
C ILE A 90 14.79 0.06 -9.44
N GLU A 91 15.10 0.69 -10.57
CA GLU A 91 14.50 0.39 -11.87
C GLU A 91 14.83 -1.04 -12.33
N GLU A 92 16.07 -1.50 -12.10
CA GLU A 92 16.43 -2.89 -12.33
C GLU A 92 15.63 -3.84 -11.45
N ALA A 93 15.49 -3.53 -10.16
CA ALA A 93 14.68 -4.33 -9.24
C ALA A 93 13.19 -4.38 -9.65
N GLU A 94 12.63 -3.24 -10.07
CA GLU A 94 11.26 -3.14 -10.60
C GLU A 94 11.07 -3.98 -11.86
N ARG A 95 12.06 -3.99 -12.76
CA ARG A 95 12.05 -4.85 -13.95
C ARG A 95 12.06 -6.33 -13.57
N GLU A 96 12.94 -6.72 -12.63
CA GLU A 96 13.04 -8.10 -12.18
C GLU A 96 11.77 -8.59 -11.48
N VAL A 97 11.21 -7.82 -10.55
CA VAL A 97 9.96 -8.21 -9.87
C VAL A 97 8.76 -8.23 -10.82
N THR A 98 8.73 -7.34 -11.83
CA THR A 98 7.70 -7.39 -12.89
C THR A 98 7.79 -8.67 -13.70
N ASN A 99 9.01 -9.09 -14.06
CA ASN A 99 9.23 -10.36 -14.77
C ASN A 99 8.83 -11.56 -13.91
N TYR A 100 9.13 -11.52 -12.60
CA TYR A 100 8.70 -12.54 -11.66
C TYR A 100 7.16 -12.66 -11.59
N LEU A 101 6.45 -11.55 -11.40
CA LEU A 101 4.99 -11.51 -11.37
C LEU A 101 4.37 -11.97 -12.71
N ARG A 102 5.00 -11.65 -13.85
CA ARG A 102 4.57 -12.13 -15.17
C ARG A 102 4.68 -13.65 -15.28
N ARG A 103 5.76 -14.26 -14.76
CA ARG A 103 5.92 -15.73 -14.73
C ARG A 103 4.87 -16.39 -13.88
N ILE A 104 4.57 -15.83 -12.70
CA ILE A 104 3.46 -16.30 -11.84
C ILE A 104 2.14 -16.23 -12.61
N GLN A 105 1.80 -15.07 -13.19
CA GLN A 105 0.55 -14.90 -13.94
C GLN A 105 0.42 -15.89 -15.11
N TYR A 106 1.52 -16.18 -15.80
CA TYR A 106 1.56 -17.19 -16.85
C TYR A 106 1.28 -18.59 -16.31
N GLN A 107 1.95 -19.00 -15.22
CA GLN A 107 1.74 -20.30 -14.61
C GLN A 107 0.30 -20.46 -14.10
N ARG A 108 -0.27 -19.43 -13.46
CA ARG A 108 -1.68 -19.40 -13.06
C ARG A 108 -2.61 -19.65 -14.24
N LYS A 109 -2.36 -19.00 -15.38
CA LYS A 109 -3.15 -19.20 -16.60
C LYS A 109 -3.04 -20.64 -17.12
N LYS A 110 -1.85 -21.23 -17.07
CA LYS A 110 -1.61 -22.62 -17.49
C LYS A 110 -2.36 -23.63 -16.61
N GLU A 111 -2.46 -23.35 -15.32
CA GLU A 111 -3.17 -24.20 -14.34
C GLU A 111 -4.67 -23.87 -14.22
N GLY A 112 -5.19 -22.92 -15.01
CA GLY A 112 -6.61 -22.55 -14.96
C GLY A 112 -7.01 -21.78 -13.69
N LEU A 113 -6.04 -21.22 -12.97
CA LEU A 113 -6.28 -20.45 -11.76
C LEU A 113 -6.79 -19.03 -12.07
N PRO A 114 -7.49 -18.37 -11.12
CA PRO A 114 -7.88 -16.97 -11.26
C PRO A 114 -6.69 -16.05 -11.53
N PRO A 115 -6.89 -14.89 -12.19
CA PRO A 115 -5.83 -13.91 -12.44
C PRO A 115 -5.04 -13.53 -11.18
N LEU A 116 -3.76 -13.19 -11.35
CA LEU A 116 -2.90 -12.76 -10.26
C LEU A 116 -3.40 -11.43 -9.72
N LYS A 117 -3.73 -11.43 -8.44
CA LYS A 117 -4.08 -10.25 -7.66
C LYS A 117 -2.98 -10.06 -6.64
N TYR A 118 -2.33 -8.90 -6.63
CA TYR A 118 -1.20 -8.66 -5.74
C TYR A 118 -1.10 -7.20 -5.28
N MET A 119 -0.40 -7.02 -4.16
CA MET A 119 0.12 -5.74 -3.68
C MET A 119 1.62 -5.92 -3.42
N LEU A 120 2.44 -5.03 -3.98
CA LEU A 120 3.90 -5.10 -3.93
C LEU A 120 4.48 -3.87 -3.21
N VAL A 121 5.45 -4.11 -2.33
CA VAL A 121 6.28 -3.09 -1.71
C VAL A 121 7.75 -3.43 -1.95
N THR A 122 8.48 -2.55 -2.62
CA THR A 122 9.94 -2.63 -2.76
C THR A 122 10.60 -1.92 -1.59
N ALA A 123 11.44 -2.62 -0.85
CA ALA A 123 12.14 -2.11 0.32
C ALA A 123 13.65 -2.18 0.10
N TYR A 124 14.36 -1.16 0.54
CA TYR A 124 15.82 -1.06 0.46
C TYR A 124 16.35 -0.11 1.53
N THR A 125 17.65 -0.13 1.75
CA THR A 125 18.36 0.91 2.50
C THR A 125 19.38 1.57 1.60
N THR A 126 19.91 2.72 1.96
CA THR A 126 20.94 3.42 1.17
C THR A 126 22.31 3.22 1.80
N LYS A 127 23.34 3.14 0.95
CA LYS A 127 24.72 3.09 1.44
C LYS A 127 25.05 4.37 2.20
N LYS A 128 25.83 4.27 3.28
CA LYS A 128 26.27 5.45 4.07
C LYS A 128 26.86 6.52 3.14
N ASN A 129 26.35 7.75 3.26
CA ASN A 129 26.75 8.92 2.46
C ASN A 129 26.53 8.77 0.94
N SER A 130 25.57 7.96 0.52
CA SER A 130 25.23 7.77 -0.89
C SER A 130 23.73 7.53 -1.05
N GLU A 131 23.17 7.92 -2.19
CA GLU A 131 21.79 7.57 -2.56
C GLU A 131 21.68 6.16 -3.15
N LYS A 132 22.80 5.44 -3.27
CA LYS A 132 22.82 4.10 -3.87
C LYS A 132 22.05 3.11 -3.00
N PRO A 133 21.02 2.44 -3.54
CA PRO A 133 20.27 1.42 -2.82
C PRO A 133 21.12 0.18 -2.57
N VAL A 134 20.93 -0.43 -1.41
CA VAL A 134 21.52 -1.71 -1.00
C VAL A 134 20.45 -2.55 -0.30
N ARG A 135 20.62 -3.87 -0.32
CA ARG A 135 19.68 -4.84 0.29
C ARG A 135 18.24 -4.67 -0.22
N ILE A 136 18.10 -4.42 -1.52
CA ILE A 136 16.78 -4.36 -2.17
C ILE A 136 16.08 -5.71 -1.99
N HIS A 137 14.81 -5.68 -1.62
CA HIS A 137 13.93 -6.84 -1.51
C HIS A 137 12.48 -6.41 -1.74
N HIS A 138 11.61 -7.38 -2.00
CA HIS A 138 10.20 -7.13 -2.31
C HIS A 138 9.30 -7.91 -1.35
N HIS A 139 8.29 -7.22 -0.81
CA HIS A 139 7.18 -7.83 -0.08
C HIS A 139 5.96 -7.84 -0.98
N ILE A 140 5.37 -9.02 -1.17
CA ILE A 140 4.24 -9.24 -2.06
C ILE A 140 3.14 -9.92 -1.26
N ILE A 141 1.96 -9.31 -1.21
CA ILE A 141 0.73 -9.98 -0.79
C ILE A 141 0.01 -10.38 -2.07
N MET A 142 -0.32 -11.66 -2.24
CA MET A 142 -1.03 -12.12 -3.44
C MET A 142 -1.96 -13.30 -3.18
N ASN A 143 -2.89 -13.54 -4.10
CA ASN A 143 -3.78 -14.69 -4.02
C ASN A 143 -3.02 -16.02 -4.19
N GLY A 144 -3.38 -17.02 -3.40
CA GLY A 144 -2.79 -18.35 -3.43
C GLY A 144 -3.22 -19.21 -4.61
N GLY A 145 -3.01 -20.52 -4.48
CA GLY A 145 -3.36 -21.55 -5.45
C GLY A 145 -2.19 -22.09 -6.29
N LEU A 146 -1.02 -21.45 -6.23
CA LEU A 146 0.23 -22.04 -6.74
C LEU A 146 1.08 -22.46 -5.55
N ASP A 147 1.68 -23.65 -5.64
CA ASP A 147 2.73 -24.05 -4.72
C ASP A 147 4.02 -23.27 -5.00
N ARG A 148 4.92 -23.22 -4.01
CA ARG A 148 6.24 -22.63 -4.13
C ARG A 148 7.15 -23.45 -5.05
N ASP A 149 7.01 -24.77 -4.98
CA ASP A 149 7.85 -25.76 -5.66
C ASP A 149 7.23 -26.16 -7.02
#